data_AF-A0A6A0B7G7-F1
#
_entry.id   AF-A0A6A0B7G7-F1
#
_cell.length_a   1.000
_cell.length_b   1.000
_cell.length_c   1.000
_cell.angle_alpha   90.00
_cell.angle_beta   90.00
_cell.angle_gamma   90.00
#
_symmetry.space_group_name_H-M   'P 1'
#
loop_
_entity.id
_entity.type
_entity.pdbx_description
1 polymer ?
#
loop_
_entity_poly.entity_id
_entity_poly.type
_entity_poly.pdbx_seq_one_letter_code
_entity_poly.pdbx_strand_id
1 'polypeptide(L)'
;MIIYWLYKLITVYEWILIAYALMSWVPGLQSSKVGEIIGRLARPFLSIFDRLPLQFAGLDFTIVIAIIALNCIQRLLVILF
;
A
#
# COMPACT_ATOMS: atom_id res chain seq x y z
N MET A 1 1.75 13.05 21.55
CA MET A 1 1.66 13.96 20.39
C MET A 1 2.27 13.35 19.12
N ILE A 2 3.53 12.89 19.14
CA ILE A 2 4.23 12.36 17.95
C ILE A 2 3.55 11.11 17.34
N ILE A 3 3.06 10.21 18.18
CA ILE A 3 2.41 8.94 17.78
C ILE A 3 1.12 9.18 16.99
N TYR A 4 0.33 10.21 17.36
CA TYR A 4 -0.89 10.56 16.65
C TYR A 4 -0.62 10.96 15.20
N TRP A 5 0.42 11.76 14.97
CA TRP A 5 0.83 12.16 13.62
C TRP A 5 1.34 10.97 12.81
N LEU A 6 2.12 10.08 13.43
CA LEU A 6 2.60 8.87 12.78
C LEU A 6 1.46 7.93 12.39
N TYR A 7 0.49 7.73 13.29
CA TYR A 7 -0.71 6.94 13.03
C TYR A 7 -1.47 7.48 11.82
N LYS A 8 -1.68 8.81 11.78
CA LYS A 8 -2.39 9.47 10.68
C LYS A 8 -1.66 9.30 9.34
N LEU A 9 -0.31 9.38 9.34
CA LEU A 9 0.50 9.15 8.14
C LEU A 9 0.37 7.72 7.63
N ILE A 10 0.42 6.74 8.53
CA ILE A 10 0.26 5.32 8.18
C ILE A 10 -1.12 5.09 7.57
N THR A 11 -2.19 5.61 8.17
CA THR A 11 -3.56 5.50 7.63
C THR A 11 -3.67 6.11 6.24
N VAL A 12 -3.09 7.30 6.01
CA VAL A 12 -3.08 7.92 4.67
C VAL A 12 -2.34 7.04 3.66
N TYR A 13 -1.20 6.46 4.07
CA TYR A 13 -0.43 5.57 3.20
C TYR A 13 -1.20 4.28 2.86
N GLU A 14 -1.95 3.73 3.82
CA GLU A 14 -2.84 2.60 3.61
C GLU A 14 -3.89 2.89 2.53
N TRP A 15 -4.52 4.07 2.58
CA TRP A 15 -5.46 4.52 1.55
C TRP A 15 -4.82 4.66 0.16
N ILE A 16 -3.55 5.08 0.07
CA ILE A 16 -2.80 5.14 -1.19
C ILE A 16 -2.62 3.73 -1.77
N LEU A 17 -2.27 2.74 -0.95
CA LEU A 17 -2.12 1.35 -1.37
C LEU A 17 -3.46 0.76 -1.83
N ILE A 18 -4.55 1.06 -1.12
CA ILE A 18 -5.90 0.65 -1.52
C ILE A 18 -6.29 1.27 -2.85
N ALA A 19 -6.05 2.58 -3.04
CA ALA A 19 -6.31 3.26 -4.31
C ALA A 19 -5.50 2.65 -5.47
N TYR A 20 -4.22 2.30 -5.22
CA TYR A 20 -3.40 1.57 -6.18
C TYR A 20 -4.00 0.20 -6.53
N ALA A 21 -4.51 -0.55 -5.56
CA ALA A 21 -5.23 -1.81 -5.80
C ALA A 21 -6.47 -1.64 -6.66
N LEU A 22 -7.30 -0.65 -6.35
CA LEU A 22 -8.50 -0.40 -7.15
C LEU A 22 -8.14 -0.04 -8.60
N MET A 23 -7.05 0.71 -8.81
CA MET A 23 -6.55 1.01 -10.14
C MET A 23 -5.92 -0.18 -10.85
N SER A 24 -5.38 -1.17 -10.14
CA SER A 24 -4.85 -2.38 -10.76
C SER A 24 -5.95 -3.18 -11.45
N TRP A 25 -7.17 -3.13 -10.92
CA TRP A 25 -8.35 -3.80 -11.48
C TRP A 25 -9.03 -3.04 -12.62
N VAL A 26 -8.87 -1.72 -12.70
CA VAL A 26 -9.49 -0.92 -13.76
C VAL A 26 -8.49 -0.67 -14.90
N PRO A 27 -8.72 -1.26 -16.09
CA PRO A 27 -7.80 -1.09 -17.22
C PRO A 27 -7.75 0.38 -17.67
N GLY A 28 -6.54 0.89 -17.90
CA GLY A 28 -6.30 2.27 -18.36
C GLY A 28 -6.24 3.34 -17.25
N LEU A 29 -6.59 3.02 -16.00
CA LEU A 29 -6.51 3.99 -14.90
C LEU A 29 -5.08 4.18 -14.39
N GLN A 30 -4.26 3.13 -14.47
CA GLN A 30 -2.83 3.18 -14.11
C GLN A 30 -2.02 4.10 -15.02
N SER A 31 -2.40 4.23 -16.30
CA SER A 31 -1.76 5.11 -17.28
C SER A 31 -2.24 6.56 -17.22
N SER A 32 -3.17 6.89 -16.31
CA SER A 32 -3.57 8.27 -16.07
C SER A 32 -2.50 9.00 -15.25
N LYS A 33 -2.45 10.33 -15.35
CA LYS A 33 -1.51 11.15 -14.53
C LYS A 33 -1.66 10.87 -13.02
N VAL A 34 -2.88 10.61 -12.56
CA VAL A 34 -3.17 10.30 -11.16
C VAL A 34 -2.67 8.89 -10.81
N GLY A 35 -2.89 7.92 -11.70
CA GLY A 35 -2.39 6.56 -11.56
C GLY A 35 -0.86 6.48 -11.51
N GLU A 36 -0.17 7.27 -12.33
CA GLU A 36 1.29 7.38 -12.29
C GLU A 36 1.79 7.93 -10.95
N ILE A 37 1.14 8.97 -10.41
CA ILE A 37 1.51 9.57 -9.11
C ILE A 37 1.31 8.55 -7.99
N ILE A 38 0.15 7.93 -7.92
CA ILE A 38 -0.17 6.94 -6.89
C ILE A 38 0.75 5.72 -7.02
N GLY A 39 1.02 5.26 -8.24
CA GLY A 39 1.98 4.18 -8.50
C GLY A 39 3.39 4.52 -8.01
N ARG A 40 3.85 5.76 -8.21
CA ARG A 40 5.15 6.20 -7.67
C ARG A 40 5.19 6.23 -6.14
N LEU A 41 4.07 6.53 -5.48
CA LEU A 41 3.97 6.53 -4.02
C LEU A 41 3.86 5.10 -3.43
N ALA A 42 3.16 4.20 -4.14
CA ALA A 42 2.94 2.82 -3.70
C ALA A 42 4.14 1.90 -3.99
N ARG A 43 4.82 2.08 -5.14
CA ARG A 43 5.94 1.20 -5.57
C ARG A 43 7.06 1.02 -4.54
N PRO A 44 7.55 2.04 -3.83
CA PRO A 44 8.64 1.86 -2.87
C PRO A 44 8.32 0.79 -1.81
N PHE A 45 7.11 0.80 -1.27
CA PHE A 45 6.69 -0.19 -0.28
C PHE A 45 6.33 -1.53 -0.90
N LEU A 46 5.63 -1.52 -2.04
CA LEU A 46 5.29 -2.76 -2.76
C LEU A 46 6.54 -3.51 -3.26
N SER A 47 7.61 -2.79 -3.61
CA SER A 47 8.85 -3.39 -4.12
C SER A 47 9.56 -4.31 -3.12
N ILE A 48 9.28 -4.16 -1.83
CA ILE A 48 9.76 -5.05 -0.76
C ILE A 48 9.19 -6.47 -0.96
N PHE A 49 7.99 -6.56 -1.54
CA PHE A 49 7.24 -7.78 -1.75
C PHE A 49 7.35 -8.32 -3.18
N ASP A 50 8.01 -7.62 -4.12
CA ASP A 50 8.18 -8.04 -5.53
C ASP A 50 8.83 -9.43 -5.69
N ARG A 51 9.63 -9.85 -4.69
CA ARG A 51 10.28 -11.17 -4.69
C ARG A 51 9.32 -12.32 -4.35
N LEU A 52 8.13 -12.00 -3.85
CA LEU A 52 7.12 -12.98 -3.51
C LEU A 52 6.22 -13.21 -4.75
N PRO A 53 5.97 -14.46 -5.16
CA PRO A 53 5.09 -14.77 -6.29
C PRO A 53 3.62 -14.58 -5.91
N LEU A 54 3.21 -13.34 -5.67
CA LEU A 54 1.88 -12.96 -5.16
C LEU A 54 0.92 -12.51 -6.26
N GLN A 55 1.36 -12.54 -7.51
CA GLN A 55 0.50 -12.23 -8.65
C GLN A 55 -0.22 -13.51 -9.08
N PHE A 56 -1.53 -13.59 -8.83
CA PHE A 56 -2.34 -14.76 -9.17
C PHE A 56 -3.41 -14.37 -10.17
N ALA A 57 -3.43 -15.01 -11.34
CA ALA A 57 -4.47 -14.81 -12.37
C ALA A 57 -4.69 -13.33 -12.76
N GLY A 58 -3.62 -12.52 -12.76
CA GLY A 58 -3.70 -11.07 -13.05
C GLY A 58 -4.16 -10.20 -11.87
N LEU A 59 -4.43 -10.78 -10.70
CA LEU A 59 -4.69 -10.07 -9.45
C LEU A 59 -3.39 -9.89 -8.67
N ASP A 60 -3.14 -8.65 -8.25
CA ASP A 60 -1.96 -8.28 -7.47
C ASP A 60 -2.24 -8.42 -5.96
N PHE A 61 -2.09 -9.65 -5.42
CA PHE A 61 -2.27 -9.89 -3.97
C PHE A 61 -1.16 -9.28 -3.12
N THR A 62 -0.09 -8.77 -3.74
CA THR A 62 0.96 -8.00 -3.09
C THR A 62 0.38 -6.88 -2.23
N ILE A 63 -0.72 -6.28 -2.66
CA ILE A 63 -1.36 -5.16 -1.97
C ILE A 63 -2.04 -5.61 -0.67
N VAL A 64 -2.67 -6.79 -0.68
CA VAL A 64 -3.28 -7.36 0.54
C VAL A 64 -2.20 -7.62 1.57
N ILE A 65 -1.08 -8.21 1.16
CA ILE A 65 0.05 -8.49 2.06
C ILE A 65 0.70 -7.19 2.56
N ALA A 66 0.84 -6.19 1.68
CA ALA A 66 1.34 -4.87 2.05
C ALA A 66 0.46 -4.20 3.11
N ILE A 67 -0.87 -4.24 2.96
CA ILE A 67 -1.81 -3.70 3.95
C ILE A 67 -1.71 -4.46 5.28
N ILE A 68 -1.65 -5.79 5.25
CA ILE A 68 -1.48 -6.62 6.46
C ILE A 68 -0.17 -6.26 7.18
N ALA A 69 0.93 -6.13 6.43
CA ALA A 69 2.23 -5.74 6.99
C ALA A 69 2.16 -4.35 7.63
N LEU A 70 1.51 -3.39 6.97
CA LEU A 70 1.35 -2.03 7.48
C LEU A 70 0.51 -1.99 8.78
N ASN A 71 -0.58 -2.74 8.83
CA ASN A 71 -1.40 -2.90 10.04
C ASN A 71 -0.62 -3.55 11.18
N CYS A 72 0.22 -4.54 10.89
CA CYS A 72 1.10 -5.17 11.88
C CYS A 72 2.09 -4.15 12.47
N ILE A 73 2.73 -3.35 11.62
CA ILE A 73 3.66 -2.28 12.03
C ILE A 73 2.94 -1.25 12.90
N GLN A 74 1.73 -0.82 12.50
CA GLN A 74 0.92 0.13 13.25
C GLN A 74 0.57 -0.40 14.64
N ARG A 75 0.17 -1.67 14.73
CA ARG A 75 -0.14 -2.32 16.01
C ARG A 75 1.09 -2.46 16.89
N LEU A 76 2.25 -2.80 16.32
CA LEU A 76 3.52 -2.86 17.04
C LEU A 76 3.89 -1.48 17.62
N LEU A 77 3.74 -0.42 16.83
CA LEU A 77 3.98 0.96 17.27
C LEU A 77 3.10 1.37 18.44
N VAL A 78 1.84 0.95 18.47
CA VAL A 78 0.91 1.24 19.58
C VAL A 78 1.26 0.43 20.84
N ILE A 79 1.85 -0.76 20.70
CA ILE A 79 2.23 -1.60 21.84
C ILE A 79 3.55 -1.14 22.46
N LEU A 80 4.49 -0.66 21.65
CA LEU A 80 5.84 -0.28 22.10
C LEU A 80 5.93 1.10 22.77
N PHE A 81 4.92 1.96 22.61
CA PHE A 81 4.90 3.33 23.09
C PHE A 81 3.63 3.64 23.87
#